data_AF-A0A3B1D293-F1
#
_entry.id   AF-A0A3B1D293-F1
#
_cell.length_a   1.000
_cell.length_b   1.000
_cell.length_c   1.000
_cell.angle_alpha   90.00
_cell.angle_beta   90.00
_cell.angle_gamma   90.00
#
_symmetry.space_group_name_H-M   'P 1'
#
loop_
_entity.id
_entity.type
_entity.pdbx_description
1 polymer ?
#
loop_
_entity_poly.entity_id
_entity_poly.type
_entity_poly.pdbx_seq_one_letter_code
_entity_poly.pdbx_strand_id
1 'polypeptide(L)'
;KISDLVFYHRTLETTKALGVFINSIELHMSGKVATAEFDYEYMHSPGWKKVNTDSFVNHALAIEGVEAAYFLREIDREVTRVSLRAKHGFDVNALAGVYGGGGHAKAAGATIKAPLAEAKEILLKETAKTLG
;
A
#
# COMPACT_ATOMS: atom_id res chain seq x y z
N LYS A 1 -0.97 -28.55 7.00
CA LYS A 1 -1.35 -29.06 5.66
C LYS A 1 -1.97 -28.01 4.75
N ILE A 2 -3.06 -27.31 5.11
CA ILE A 2 -3.56 -26.14 4.33
C ILE A 2 -2.80 -24.86 4.68
N SER A 3 -2.49 -24.64 5.97
CA SER A 3 -1.66 -23.52 6.44
C SER A 3 -0.35 -23.39 5.66
N ASP A 4 0.30 -24.51 5.36
CA ASP A 4 1.62 -24.52 4.75
C ASP A 4 1.57 -24.08 3.29
N LEU A 5 0.48 -24.44 2.59
CA LEU A 5 0.17 -23.97 1.25
C LEU A 5 -0.25 -22.50 1.19
N VAL A 6 -0.46 -21.83 2.33
CA VAL A 6 -0.82 -20.41 2.42
C VAL A 6 0.33 -19.55 3.00
N PHE A 7 1.16 -20.11 3.88
CA PHE A 7 2.23 -19.36 4.55
C PHE A 7 3.65 -19.76 4.12
N TYR A 8 3.88 -21.00 3.71
CA TYR A 8 5.22 -21.55 3.43
C TYR A 8 5.46 -21.85 1.94
N HIS A 9 4.91 -21.03 1.05
CA HIS A 9 5.02 -21.21 -0.41
C HIS A 9 5.46 -19.93 -1.15
N ARG A 10 6.09 -19.00 -0.44
CA ARG A 10 6.54 -17.72 -1.01
C ARG A 10 7.75 -17.93 -1.95
N THR A 11 7.68 -17.35 -3.15
CA THR A 11 8.78 -17.38 -4.12
C THR A 11 9.96 -16.50 -3.67
N LEU A 12 11.16 -16.78 -4.20
CA LEU A 12 12.33 -15.92 -3.96
C LEU A 12 12.06 -14.49 -4.44
N GLU A 13 11.39 -14.33 -5.58
CA GLU A 13 11.01 -13.05 -6.14
C GLU A 13 10.10 -12.26 -5.19
N THR A 14 9.08 -12.91 -4.61
CA THR A 14 8.22 -12.28 -3.60
C THR A 14 9.01 -11.89 -2.34
N THR A 15 9.93 -12.74 -1.89
CA THR A 15 10.76 -12.42 -0.71
C THR A 15 11.68 -11.22 -0.97
N LYS A 16 12.31 -11.15 -2.14
CA LYS A 16 13.12 -9.99 -2.53
C LYS A 16 12.28 -8.72 -2.66
N ALA A 17 11.07 -8.83 -3.23
CA ALA A 17 10.14 -7.73 -3.34
C ALA A 17 9.70 -7.20 -1.97
N LEU A 18 9.54 -8.06 -0.97
CA LEU A 18 9.28 -7.60 0.40
C LEU A 18 10.43 -6.72 0.93
N GLY A 19 11.68 -7.05 0.62
CA GLY A 19 12.83 -6.21 0.98
C GLY A 19 12.77 -4.82 0.34
N VAL A 20 12.41 -4.75 -0.94
CA VAL A 20 12.20 -3.47 -1.65
C VAL A 20 11.04 -2.69 -1.00
N PHE A 21 9.93 -3.37 -0.72
CA PHE A 21 8.77 -2.78 -0.06
C PHE A 21 9.15 -2.18 1.30
N ILE A 22 9.86 -2.93 2.15
CA ILE A 22 10.28 -2.48 3.48
C ILE A 22 11.17 -1.24 3.37
N ASN A 23 12.12 -1.24 2.44
CA ASN A 23 13.03 -0.10 2.24
C ASN A 23 12.30 1.16 1.71
N SER A 24 11.15 1.00 1.05
CA SER A 24 10.34 2.13 0.55
C SER A 24 9.42 2.74 1.61
N ILE A 25 9.41 2.23 2.85
CA ILE A 25 8.49 2.71 3.88
C ILE A 25 8.88 4.13 4.32
N GLU A 26 7.92 5.04 4.25
CA GLU A 26 7.99 6.41 4.77
C GLU A 26 6.90 6.62 5.83
N LEU A 27 7.24 7.32 6.91
CA LEU A 27 6.30 7.67 7.98
C LEU A 27 5.87 9.13 7.88
N HIS A 28 4.57 9.35 8.11
CA HIS A 28 3.90 10.63 7.98
C HIS A 28 3.07 10.93 9.23
N MET A 29 2.65 12.19 9.38
CA MET A 29 1.64 12.58 10.38
C MET A 29 2.06 12.17 11.79
N SER A 30 3.30 12.52 12.14
CA SER A 30 3.94 12.14 13.42
C SER A 30 3.99 10.63 13.67
N GLY A 31 4.16 9.83 12.60
CA GLY A 31 4.31 8.39 12.68
C GLY A 31 2.99 7.60 12.62
N LYS A 32 1.84 8.27 12.50
CA LYS A 32 0.54 7.60 12.46
C LYS A 32 0.20 6.97 11.12
N VAL A 33 0.83 7.42 10.03
CA VAL A 33 0.56 6.92 8.68
C VAL A 33 1.85 6.45 8.05
N ALA A 34 1.82 5.27 7.46
CA ALA A 34 2.94 4.71 6.69
C ALA A 34 2.58 4.61 5.20
N THR A 35 3.47 5.02 4.32
CA THR A 35 3.38 4.73 2.88
C THR A 35 4.52 3.80 2.48
N ALA A 36 4.28 2.98 1.48
CA ALA A 36 5.31 2.23 0.76
C ALA A 36 4.95 2.25 -0.73
N GLU A 37 5.94 2.08 -1.59
CA GLU A 37 5.73 2.29 -3.03
C GLU A 37 6.58 1.37 -3.91
N PHE A 38 6.01 0.99 -5.06
CA PHE A 38 6.75 0.46 -6.20
C PHE A 38 6.51 1.36 -7.41
N ASP A 39 7.61 1.82 -8.01
CA ASP A 39 7.60 2.59 -9.25
C ASP A 39 7.34 1.71 -10.48
N TYR A 40 7.13 2.37 -11.61
CA TYR A 40 6.84 1.74 -12.89
C TYR A 40 7.95 0.77 -13.31
N GLU A 41 9.21 1.15 -13.13
CA GLU A 41 10.37 0.37 -13.56
C GLU A 41 10.46 -0.95 -12.76
N TYR A 42 10.19 -0.91 -11.46
CA TYR A 42 10.15 -2.10 -10.62
C TYR A 42 8.97 -3.01 -10.98
N MET A 43 7.78 -2.43 -11.18
CA MET A 43 6.57 -3.15 -11.59
C MET A 43 6.70 -3.81 -12.98
N HIS A 44 7.60 -3.33 -13.83
CA HIS A 44 7.86 -3.90 -15.17
C HIS A 44 9.18 -4.67 -15.26
N SER A 45 9.87 -4.86 -14.13
CA SER A 45 11.13 -5.59 -14.08
C SER A 45 10.96 -7.10 -14.32
N PRO A 46 12.02 -7.80 -14.80
CA PRO A 46 11.99 -9.25 -14.94
C PRO A 46 11.67 -9.96 -13.62
N GLY A 47 10.65 -10.82 -13.63
CA GLY A 47 10.23 -11.59 -12.46
C GLY A 47 9.08 -10.99 -11.65
N TRP A 48 8.66 -9.76 -11.94
CA TRP A 48 7.50 -9.13 -11.28
C TRP A 48 6.23 -10.00 -11.34
N LYS A 49 5.99 -10.68 -12.47
CA LYS A 49 4.83 -11.59 -12.63
C LYS A 49 4.75 -12.73 -11.60
N LYS A 50 5.84 -13.02 -10.88
CA LYS A 50 5.92 -14.04 -9.82
C LYS A 50 5.81 -13.47 -8.41
N VAL A 51 5.63 -12.15 -8.29
CA VAL A 51 5.55 -11.44 -7.01
C VAL A 51 4.10 -11.40 -6.54
N ASN A 52 3.84 -11.91 -5.34
CA ASN A 52 2.56 -11.70 -4.65
C ASN A 52 2.74 -10.63 -3.55
N THR A 53 1.94 -9.57 -3.60
CA THR A 53 2.04 -8.44 -2.66
C THR A 53 0.88 -8.31 -1.67
N ASP A 54 -0.05 -9.27 -1.64
CA ASP A 54 -1.34 -9.15 -0.92
C ASP A 54 -1.18 -8.81 0.57
N SER A 55 -0.10 -9.28 1.20
CA SER A 55 0.18 -9.08 2.62
C SER A 55 1.20 -7.97 2.91
N PHE A 56 1.79 -7.32 1.91
CA PHE A 56 2.95 -6.44 2.11
C PHE A 56 2.60 -5.24 2.99
N VAL A 57 1.48 -4.58 2.69
CA VAL A 57 0.97 -3.42 3.44
C VAL A 57 0.80 -3.68 4.94
N ASN A 58 0.61 -4.94 5.36
CA ASN A 58 0.49 -5.30 6.77
C ASN A 58 1.82 -5.15 7.52
N HIS A 59 2.97 -5.26 6.85
CA HIS A 59 4.28 -5.01 7.48
C HIS A 59 4.42 -3.53 7.86
N ALA A 60 3.97 -2.62 7.01
CA ALA A 60 3.93 -1.19 7.33
C ALA A 60 2.91 -0.88 8.43
N LEU A 61 1.73 -1.51 8.40
CA LEU A 61 0.71 -1.34 9.44
C LEU A 61 1.16 -1.86 10.82
N ALA A 62 2.02 -2.88 10.85
CA ALA A 62 2.51 -3.49 12.08
C ALA A 62 3.51 -2.61 12.85
N ILE A 63 4.04 -1.55 12.25
CA ILE A 63 4.95 -0.61 12.89
C ILE A 63 4.26 0.04 14.11
N GLU A 64 5.01 0.20 15.19
CA GLU A 64 4.54 0.86 16.41
C GLU A 64 4.11 2.31 16.10
N GLY A 65 2.97 2.74 16.65
CA GLY A 65 2.41 4.07 16.41
C GLY A 65 1.62 4.22 15.09
N VAL A 66 1.86 3.38 14.08
CA VAL A 66 1.13 3.46 12.81
C VAL A 66 -0.34 3.05 12.99
N GLU A 67 -1.27 3.91 12.60
CA GLU A 67 -2.71 3.70 12.62
C GLU A 67 -3.26 3.32 11.22
N ALA A 68 -2.63 3.81 10.14
CA ALA A 68 -2.98 3.47 8.76
C ALA A 68 -1.74 3.26 7.88
N ALA A 69 -1.85 2.36 6.90
CA ALA A 69 -0.75 2.04 5.98
C ALA A 69 -1.25 1.93 4.54
N TYR A 70 -0.52 2.56 3.62
CA TYR A 70 -0.86 2.66 2.21
C TYR A 70 0.25 2.08 1.35
N PHE A 71 -0.11 1.24 0.38
CA PHE A 71 0.82 0.70 -0.59
C PHE A 71 0.45 1.17 -1.99
N LEU A 72 1.30 2.05 -2.54
CA LEU A 72 1.15 2.66 -3.84
C LEU A 72 1.93 1.85 -4.88
N ARG A 73 1.32 1.60 -6.04
CA ARG A 73 1.97 0.89 -7.14
C ARG A 73 1.68 1.62 -8.44
N GLU A 74 2.72 2.09 -9.09
CA GLU A 74 2.64 2.75 -10.40
C GLU A 74 2.43 1.69 -11.49
N ILE A 75 1.16 1.42 -11.82
CA ILE A 75 0.79 0.39 -12.80
C ILE A 75 0.93 0.88 -14.24
N ASP A 76 0.92 2.21 -14.42
CA ASP A 76 1.24 2.95 -15.63
C ASP A 76 1.87 4.28 -15.19
N ARG A 77 2.62 4.98 -16.05
CA ARG A 77 3.32 6.24 -15.73
C ARG A 77 2.38 7.34 -15.20
N GLU A 78 1.11 7.28 -15.55
CA GLU A 78 0.08 8.23 -15.14
C GLU A 78 -1.02 7.57 -14.28
N VAL A 79 -0.83 6.33 -13.82
CA VAL A 79 -1.84 5.57 -13.09
C VAL A 79 -1.22 4.81 -11.91
N THR A 80 -1.67 5.19 -10.71
CA THR A 80 -1.23 4.59 -9.46
C THR A 80 -2.36 3.83 -8.78
N ARG A 81 -2.16 2.55 -8.51
CA ARG A 81 -3.07 1.73 -7.71
C ARG A 81 -2.67 1.78 -6.24
N VAL A 82 -3.62 2.06 -5.37
CA VAL A 82 -3.39 2.19 -3.93
C VAL A 82 -4.14 1.10 -3.17
N SER A 83 -3.44 0.43 -2.27
CA SER A 83 -4.01 -0.51 -1.30
C SER A 83 -3.93 0.11 0.09
N LEU A 84 -5.07 0.24 0.76
CA LEU A 84 -5.18 0.94 2.04
C LEU A 84 -5.52 -0.08 3.15
N ARG A 85 -4.88 0.10 4.30
CA ARG A 85 -5.19 -0.64 5.53
C ARG A 85 -5.21 0.32 6.71
N ALA A 86 -6.03 0.00 7.70
CA ALA A 86 -6.05 0.72 8.97
C ALA A 86 -6.25 -0.21 10.16
N LYS A 87 -5.77 0.25 11.32
CA LYS A 87 -6.16 -0.26 12.64
C LYS A 87 -7.54 0.33 13.00
N HIS A 88 -7.84 0.45 14.29
CA HIS A 88 -9.09 1.03 14.76
C HIS A 88 -9.07 2.56 14.62
N GLY A 89 -10.22 3.17 14.30
CA GLY A 89 -10.38 4.63 14.31
C GLY A 89 -10.17 5.35 12.97
N PHE A 90 -9.70 4.66 11.92
CA PHE A 90 -9.52 5.25 10.59
C PHE A 90 -10.31 4.46 9.54
N ASP A 91 -11.27 5.11 8.86
CA ASP A 91 -12.07 4.50 7.79
C ASP A 91 -11.38 4.67 6.43
N VAL A 92 -10.63 3.65 6.00
CA VAL A 92 -9.96 3.68 4.69
C VAL A 92 -10.93 3.49 3.51
N ASN A 93 -12.16 3.01 3.74
CA ASN A 93 -13.16 2.91 2.69
C ASN A 93 -13.71 4.29 2.33
N ALA A 94 -13.95 5.15 3.32
CA ALA A 94 -14.30 6.54 3.09
C ALA A 94 -13.20 7.27 2.28
N LEU A 95 -11.93 7.10 2.67
CA LEU A 95 -10.78 7.66 1.94
C LEU A 95 -10.70 7.11 0.51
N ALA A 96 -10.85 5.79 0.31
CA ALA A 96 -10.86 5.20 -1.03
C ALA A 96 -11.99 5.75 -1.91
N GLY A 97 -13.16 6.00 -1.32
CA GLY A 97 -14.34 6.53 -2.01
C GLY A 97 -14.11 7.90 -2.66
N VAL A 98 -13.27 8.75 -2.07
CA VAL A 98 -12.88 10.05 -2.66
C VAL A 98 -12.26 9.89 -4.05
N TYR A 99 -11.57 8.76 -4.28
CA TYR A 99 -10.91 8.44 -5.54
C TYR A 99 -11.71 7.44 -6.39
N GLY A 100 -13.01 7.26 -6.11
CA GLY A 100 -13.86 6.29 -6.81
C GLY A 100 -13.51 4.82 -6.52
N GLY A 101 -12.76 4.56 -5.44
CA GLY A 101 -12.45 3.23 -4.95
C GLY A 101 -13.48 2.71 -3.93
N GLY A 102 -13.09 1.68 -3.18
CA GLY A 102 -13.92 1.12 -2.12
C GLY A 102 -13.37 -0.14 -1.47
N GLY A 103 -14.13 -0.68 -0.51
CA GLY A 103 -13.82 -1.89 0.24
C GLY A 103 -14.51 -1.90 1.60
N HIS A 104 -13.73 -2.14 2.65
CA HIS A 104 -14.17 -2.13 4.04
C HIS A 104 -13.44 -1.05 4.84
N ALA A 105 -14.01 -0.65 5.98
CA ALA A 105 -13.45 0.40 6.83
C ALA A 105 -11.97 0.19 7.22
N LYS A 106 -11.51 -1.07 7.33
CA LYS A 106 -10.11 -1.41 7.65
C LYS A 106 -9.25 -1.81 6.45
N ALA A 107 -9.85 -2.01 5.29
CA ALA A 107 -9.17 -2.52 4.09
C ALA A 107 -9.91 -2.10 2.82
N ALA A 108 -9.33 -1.19 2.05
CA ALA A 108 -9.91 -0.67 0.83
C ALA A 108 -8.84 -0.48 -0.25
N GLY A 109 -9.26 -0.12 -1.46
CA GLY A 109 -8.35 0.23 -2.53
C GLY A 109 -8.96 1.22 -3.51
N ALA A 110 -8.09 1.94 -4.20
CA ALA A 110 -8.46 2.92 -5.21
C ALA A 110 -7.44 2.91 -6.36
N THR A 111 -7.83 3.50 -7.49
CA THR A 111 -6.94 3.77 -8.61
C THR A 111 -6.94 5.27 -8.85
N ILE A 112 -5.78 5.89 -8.66
CA ILE A 112 -5.57 7.32 -8.85
C ILE A 112 -4.95 7.52 -10.23
N LYS A 113 -5.57 8.36 -11.06
CA LYS A 113 -5.06 8.73 -12.39
C LYS A 113 -4.05 9.86 -12.27
N ALA A 114 -2.91 9.56 -11.66
CA ALA A 114 -1.77 10.46 -11.55
C ALA A 114 -0.47 9.63 -11.42
N PRO A 115 0.69 10.21 -11.79
CA PRO A 115 2.01 9.64 -11.50
C PRO A 115 2.20 9.36 -10.00
N LEU A 116 3.11 8.44 -9.67
CA LEU A 116 3.29 7.94 -8.31
C LEU A 116 3.47 9.05 -7.26
N ALA A 117 4.34 10.02 -7.54
CA ALA A 117 4.65 11.11 -6.61
C ALA A 117 3.43 12.01 -6.35
N GLU A 118 2.69 12.38 -7.39
CA GLU A 118 1.47 13.19 -7.27
C GLU A 118 0.36 12.41 -6.57
N ALA A 119 0.17 11.13 -6.91
CA ALA A 119 -0.79 10.25 -6.25
C ALA A 119 -0.51 10.13 -4.74
N LYS A 120 0.77 10.04 -4.33
CA LYS A 120 1.18 10.06 -2.93
C LYS A 120 0.81 11.38 -2.25
N GLU A 121 1.12 12.51 -2.87
CA GLU A 121 0.85 13.83 -2.32
C GLU A 121 -0.66 14.06 -2.10
N ILE A 122 -1.49 13.80 -3.11
CA ILE A 122 -2.94 14.01 -2.99
C ILE A 122 -3.57 13.07 -1.94
N LEU A 123 -3.04 11.84 -1.83
CA LEU A 123 -3.52 10.85 -0.86
C LEU A 123 -3.20 11.29 0.57
N LEU A 124 -1.97 11.75 0.81
CA LEU A 124 -1.55 12.27 2.11
C LEU A 124 -2.33 13.55 2.48
N LYS A 125 -2.59 14.43 1.51
CA LYS A 125 -3.39 15.64 1.72
C LYS A 125 -4.83 15.31 2.13
N GLU A 126 -5.47 14.33 1.50
CA GLU A 126 -6.82 13.91 1.86
C GLU A 126 -6.84 13.20 3.23
N THR A 127 -5.83 12.37 3.49
CA THR A 127 -5.63 11.69 4.77
C THR A 127 -5.52 12.70 5.92
N ALA A 128 -4.82 13.82 5.72
CA ALA A 128 -4.68 14.91 6.70
C ALA A 128 -5.99 15.58 7.09
N LYS A 129 -6.98 15.61 6.21
CA LYS A 129 -8.31 16.16 6.53
C LYS A 129 -9.13 15.24 7.45
N THR A 130 -8.79 13.95 7.48
CA THR A 130 -9.53 12.93 8.22
C THR A 130 -8.96 12.71 9.63
N LEU A 131 -7.69 13.07 9.84
CA LEU A 131 -6.96 12.93 11.11
C LEU A 131 -6.94 14.22 11.95
N GLY A 132 -7.54 15.32 11.46
CA GLY A 132 -7.78 16.56 12.20
C GLY A 132 -9.22 16.63 12.72
#